data_AF-A0A936A014-F1
#
_entry.id   AF-A0A936A014-F1
#
_cell.length_a   1.000
_cell.length_b   1.000
_cell.length_c   1.000
_cell.angle_alpha   90.00
_cell.angle_beta   90.00
_cell.angle_gamma   90.00
#
_symmetry.space_group_name_H-M   'P 1'
#
loop_
_entity.id
_entity.type
_entity.pdbx_description
1 polymer ?
#
loop_
_entity_poly.entity_id
_entity_poly.type
_entity_poly.pdbx_seq_one_letter_code
_entity_poly.pdbx_strand_id
1 'polypeptide(L)'
;MNKIIAFVLFLNLFLFSCRDNLVQSSKHVVDRGLWYINQPAIFDWRVEDTLASYNMVLQFSHDVDLPFENIYVKCITQYPDSSLKEQVVSFDLLDHYGKPNGEISGNTCLAEIPLIMNFKYPQMGSYQIQIIPYSRINPISGIHSLELVINKTK
;
A
#
# COMPACT_ATOMS: atom_id res chain seq x y z
N MET A 1 27.04 48.68 -10.63
CA MET A 1 26.04 47.80 -11.26
C MET A 1 26.26 46.30 -11.00
N ASN A 2 27.43 45.86 -10.52
CA ASN A 2 27.72 44.42 -10.32
C ASN A 2 27.25 43.84 -8.97
N LYS A 3 26.86 44.68 -7.99
CA LYS A 3 26.41 44.23 -6.66
C LYS A 3 24.94 43.78 -6.62
N ILE A 4 24.10 44.29 -7.54
CA ILE A 4 22.67 43.94 -7.61
C ILE A 4 22.49 42.58 -8.29
N ILE A 5 23.32 42.25 -9.28
CA ILE A 5 23.31 40.96 -9.98
C ILE A 5 23.69 39.80 -9.04
N ALA A 6 24.62 40.04 -8.10
CA ALA A 6 25.00 39.04 -7.10
C ALA A 6 23.88 38.74 -6.08
N PHE A 7 22.99 39.70 -5.81
CA PHE A 7 21.87 39.53 -4.88
C PHE A 7 20.72 38.70 -5.49
N VAL A 8 20.50 38.82 -6.80
CA VAL A 8 19.49 38.04 -7.54
C VAL A 8 19.93 36.58 -7.71
N LEU A 9 21.25 36.31 -7.74
CA LEU A 9 21.77 34.94 -7.83
C LEU A 9 21.67 34.16 -6.50
N PHE A 10 21.65 34.85 -5.35
CA PHE A 10 21.57 34.21 -4.03
C PHE A 10 20.13 33.84 -3.62
N LEU A 11 19.11 34.43 -4.26
CA LEU A 11 17.70 34.22 -3.93
C LEU A 11 17.08 32.96 -4.56
N ASN A 12 17.81 32.26 -5.44
CA ASN A 12 17.31 31.09 -6.16
C ASN A 12 17.59 29.73 -5.49
N LEU A 13 18.10 29.70 -4.26
CA LEU A 13 18.50 28.44 -3.58
C LEU A 13 17.47 27.85 -2.60
N PHE A 14 16.27 28.42 -2.45
CA PHE A 14 15.33 28.01 -1.38
C PHE A 14 14.05 27.28 -1.81
N LEU A 15 13.92 26.81 -3.06
CA LEU A 15 12.63 26.25 -3.54
C LEU A 15 12.66 24.78 -3.99
N PHE A 16 13.46 23.92 -3.35
CA PHE A 16 13.31 22.47 -3.50
C PHE A 16 13.28 21.76 -2.15
N SER A 17 12.09 21.73 -1.55
CA SER A 17 11.73 20.67 -0.61
C SER A 17 10.43 20.07 -1.08
N CYS A 18 10.49 19.28 -2.16
CA CYS A 18 9.50 18.23 -2.35
C CYS A 18 9.75 17.24 -1.22
N ARG A 19 9.04 17.43 -0.09
CA ARG A 19 9.13 16.49 1.04
C ARG A 19 8.31 15.28 0.63
N ASP A 20 8.92 14.44 -0.19
CA ASP A 20 8.36 13.16 -0.57
C ASP A 20 8.27 12.34 0.71
N ASN A 21 7.03 12.10 1.15
CA ASN A 21 6.79 11.30 2.35
C ASN A 21 6.64 9.82 1.99
N LEU A 22 6.75 9.47 0.71
CA LEU A 22 6.77 8.09 0.25
C LEU A 22 8.03 7.40 0.75
N VAL A 23 7.83 6.38 1.57
CA VAL A 23 8.90 5.52 2.09
C VAL A 23 9.10 4.35 1.14
N GLN A 24 8.00 3.73 0.71
CA GLN A 24 8.01 2.55 -0.14
C GLN A 24 6.71 2.49 -0.95
N SER A 25 6.83 2.14 -2.23
CA SER A 25 5.74 1.58 -3.02
C SER A 25 6.23 0.27 -3.62
N SER A 26 5.50 -0.82 -3.43
CA SER A 26 5.85 -2.12 -4.01
C SER A 26 4.60 -2.80 -4.57
N LYS A 27 4.66 -3.21 -5.84
CA LYS A 27 3.52 -3.74 -6.58
C LYS A 27 3.70 -5.22 -6.91
N HIS A 28 2.66 -5.98 -6.61
CA HIS A 28 2.48 -7.37 -7.00
C HIS A 28 1.41 -7.45 -8.09
N VAL A 29 1.78 -7.92 -9.28
CA VAL A 29 0.85 -8.13 -10.39
C VAL A 29 0.29 -9.55 -10.33
N VAL A 30 -1.02 -9.68 -10.46
CA VAL A 30 -1.70 -10.97 -10.49
C VAL A 30 -1.80 -11.46 -11.93
N ASP A 31 -1.29 -12.68 -12.19
CA ASP A 31 -1.31 -13.27 -13.52
C ASP A 31 -2.75 -13.49 -14.01
N ARG A 32 -3.06 -12.98 -15.20
CA ARG A 32 -4.35 -13.16 -15.89
C ARG A 32 -5.59 -12.79 -15.07
N GLY A 33 -5.45 -11.98 -14.02
CA GLY A 33 -6.58 -11.66 -13.15
C GLY A 33 -6.97 -12.76 -12.16
N LEU A 34 -6.18 -13.83 -12.03
CA LEU A 34 -6.50 -15.02 -11.25
C LEU A 34 -5.60 -15.10 -10.01
N TRP A 35 -6.11 -14.68 -8.86
CA TRP A 35 -5.34 -14.69 -7.62
C TRP A 35 -5.50 -16.01 -6.86
N TYR A 36 -4.45 -16.82 -6.88
CA TYR A 36 -4.45 -18.15 -6.27
C TYR A 36 -3.97 -18.11 -4.81
N ILE A 37 -4.54 -18.98 -3.98
CA ILE A 37 -4.14 -19.15 -2.57
C ILE A 37 -2.67 -19.54 -2.38
N ASN A 38 -2.08 -20.26 -3.35
CA ASN A 38 -0.67 -20.67 -3.34
C ASN A 38 0.27 -19.64 -4.00
N GLN A 39 -0.25 -18.48 -4.41
CA GLN A 39 0.50 -17.37 -4.99
C GLN A 39 0.23 -16.11 -4.15
N PRO A 40 0.75 -16.05 -2.92
CA PRO A 40 0.55 -14.90 -2.05
C PRO A 40 1.22 -13.65 -2.62
N ALA A 41 0.62 -12.49 -2.38
CA ALA A 41 1.29 -11.22 -2.63
C ALA A 41 2.27 -10.95 -1.48
N ILE A 42 3.56 -10.82 -1.80
CA ILE A 42 4.64 -10.65 -0.82
C ILE A 42 5.27 -9.27 -1.02
N PHE A 43 5.40 -8.54 0.08
CA PHE A 43 6.04 -7.22 0.08
C PHE A 43 7.06 -7.14 1.20
N ASP A 44 8.27 -6.69 0.86
CA ASP A 44 9.36 -6.43 1.78
C ASP A 44 9.65 -4.93 1.86
N TRP A 45 9.96 -4.44 3.05
CA TRP A 45 10.40 -3.06 3.24
C TRP A 45 11.37 -2.95 4.42
N ARG A 46 12.09 -1.82 4.47
CA ARG A 46 13.05 -1.52 5.53
C ARG A 46 12.66 -0.25 6.27
N VAL A 47 12.73 -0.31 7.60
CA VAL A 47 12.44 0.82 8.49
C VAL A 47 13.72 1.30 9.16
N GLU A 48 14.02 2.59 9.02
CA GLU A 48 15.22 3.24 9.58
C GLU A 48 14.90 4.27 10.68
N ASP A 49 13.61 4.59 10.89
CA ASP A 49 13.17 5.62 11.83
C ASP A 49 11.92 5.13 12.56
N THR A 50 12.04 4.87 13.86
CA THR A 50 10.94 4.41 14.72
C THR A 50 10.25 5.55 15.47
N LEU A 51 10.77 6.78 15.37
CA LEU A 51 10.22 7.95 16.04
C LEU A 51 9.16 8.64 15.18
N ALA A 52 9.26 8.52 13.86
CA ALA A 52 8.23 8.98 12.92
C ALA A 52 6.95 8.13 12.99
N SER A 53 5.83 8.77 12.64
CA SER A 53 4.55 8.09 12.38
C SER A 53 4.45 7.71 10.90
N TYR A 54 3.71 6.65 10.62
CA TYR A 54 3.55 6.08 9.29
C TYR A 54 2.10 5.73 9.01
N ASN A 55 1.75 5.73 7.72
CA ASN A 55 0.53 5.15 7.17
C ASN A 55 0.93 4.00 6.25
N MET A 56 0.22 2.88 6.35
CA MET A 56 0.36 1.72 5.48
C MET A 56 -0.98 1.47 4.82
N VAL A 57 -1.01 1.63 3.50
CA VAL A 57 -2.19 1.48 2.66
C VAL A 57 -1.90 0.41 1.62
N LEU A 58 -2.87 -0.45 1.37
CA LEU A 58 -2.85 -1.40 0.27
C LEU A 58 -3.75 -0.87 -0.84
N GLN A 59 -3.17 -0.56 -1.98
CA GLN A 59 -3.93 -0.29 -3.20
C GLN A 59 -4.28 -1.63 -3.85
N PHE A 60 -5.58 -1.90 -3.97
CA PHE A 60 -6.12 -3.17 -4.43
C PHE A 60 -6.89 -2.94 -5.74
N SER A 61 -6.30 -3.39 -6.85
CA SER A 61 -6.86 -3.18 -8.18
C SER A 61 -7.64 -4.42 -8.63
N HIS A 62 -8.91 -4.23 -8.96
CA HIS A 62 -9.83 -5.31 -9.32
C HIS A 62 -10.86 -4.87 -10.37
N ASP A 63 -11.58 -5.83 -10.94
CA ASP A 63 -12.70 -5.56 -11.86
C ASP A 63 -13.85 -4.85 -11.12
N VAL A 64 -14.48 -3.87 -11.79
CA VAL A 64 -15.62 -3.10 -11.25
C VAL A 64 -16.83 -3.99 -10.94
N ASP A 65 -17.03 -5.07 -11.69
CA ASP A 65 -18.14 -6.01 -11.59
C ASP A 65 -17.81 -7.28 -10.78
N LEU A 66 -16.81 -7.20 -9.89
CA LEU A 66 -16.50 -8.29 -8.98
C LEU A 66 -17.75 -8.71 -8.18
N PRO A 67 -18.12 -10.01 -8.13
CA PRO A 67 -19.37 -10.45 -7.50
C PRO A 67 -19.32 -10.51 -5.97
N PHE A 68 -18.36 -9.83 -5.34
CA PHE A 68 -18.10 -9.89 -3.91
C PHE A 68 -18.13 -8.49 -3.30
N GLU A 69 -18.88 -8.32 -2.21
CA GLU A 69 -18.86 -7.08 -1.42
C GLU A 69 -17.51 -6.90 -0.72
N ASN A 70 -16.92 -8.01 -0.31
CA ASN A 70 -15.64 -8.05 0.39
C ASN A 70 -14.85 -9.33 0.09
N ILE A 71 -13.54 -9.28 0.35
CA ILE A 71 -12.65 -10.45 0.27
C ILE A 71 -11.97 -10.64 1.63
N TYR A 72 -12.06 -11.85 2.18
CA TYR A 72 -11.23 -12.22 3.32
C TYR A 72 -9.82 -12.58 2.86
N VAL A 73 -8.83 -12.02 3.54
CA VAL A 73 -7.43 -12.36 3.35
C VAL A 73 -6.78 -12.70 4.68
N LYS A 74 -5.75 -13.55 4.60
CA LYS A 74 -4.84 -13.80 5.71
C LYS A 74 -3.57 -12.98 5.47
N CYS A 75 -3.24 -12.11 6.41
CA CYS A 75 -2.01 -11.34 6.43
C CYS A 75 -1.05 -11.98 7.43
N ILE A 76 0.16 -12.30 6.98
CA ILE A 76 1.26 -12.79 7.81
C ILE A 76 2.37 -11.76 7.75
N THR A 77 2.66 -11.12 8.88
CA THR A 77 3.72 -10.11 8.99
C THR A 77 4.91 -10.68 9.75
N GLN A 78 6.09 -10.64 9.14
CA GLN A 78 7.37 -10.94 9.77
C GLN A 78 8.05 -9.65 10.22
N TYR A 79 8.43 -9.60 11.50
CA TYR A 79 9.14 -8.48 12.13
C TYR A 79 10.67 -8.65 12.01
N PRO A 80 11.45 -7.59 12.26
CA PRO A 80 12.91 -7.65 12.23
C PRO A 80 13.53 -8.71 13.16
N ASP A 81 12.87 -8.99 14.29
CA ASP A 81 13.26 -10.05 15.23
C ASP A 81 12.81 -11.46 14.82
N SER A 82 12.31 -11.62 13.60
CA SER A 82 11.75 -12.85 13.03
C SER A 82 10.47 -13.36 13.68
N SER A 83 9.87 -12.61 14.62
CA SER A 83 8.53 -12.93 15.12
C SER A 83 7.48 -12.77 14.00
N LEU A 84 6.43 -13.59 14.07
CA LEU A 84 5.33 -13.59 13.12
C LEU A 84 4.04 -13.11 13.80
N LYS A 85 3.31 -12.25 13.10
CA LYS A 85 1.93 -11.90 13.45
C LYS A 85 1.00 -12.30 12.31
N GLU A 86 0.01 -13.11 12.64
CA GLU A 86 -1.03 -13.51 11.71
C GLU A 86 -2.35 -12.82 12.05
N GLN A 87 -3.07 -12.39 11.01
CA GLN A 87 -4.42 -11.87 11.15
C GLN A 87 -5.24 -12.19 9.90
N VAL A 88 -6.53 -12.45 10.09
CA VAL A 88 -7.50 -12.53 8.99
C VAL A 88 -8.30 -11.24 9.00
N VAL A 89 -8.37 -10.57 7.84
CA VAL A 89 -9.04 -9.27 7.69
C VAL A 89 -9.99 -9.31 6.49
N SER A 90 -11.03 -8.47 6.54
CA SER A 90 -11.94 -8.23 5.41
C SER A 90 -11.44 -7.02 4.62
N PHE A 91 -11.32 -7.18 3.31
CA PHE A 91 -11.11 -6.09 2.37
C PHE A 91 -12.45 -5.74 1.74
N ASP A 92 -13.01 -4.60 2.14
CA ASP A 92 -14.32 -4.16 1.66
C ASP A 92 -14.15 -3.47 0.31
N LEU A 93 -14.68 -4.11 -0.74
CA LEU A 93 -14.53 -3.69 -2.13
C LEU A 93 -15.71 -2.85 -2.61
N LEU A 94 -16.82 -2.88 -1.89
CA LEU A 94 -17.98 -2.02 -2.11
C LEU A 94 -18.16 -1.04 -0.94
N ASP A 95 -18.66 0.16 -1.26
CA ASP A 95 -19.08 1.15 -0.30
C ASP A 95 -20.44 0.77 0.31
N HIS A 96 -20.90 1.56 1.28
CA HIS A 96 -22.17 1.32 1.96
C HIS A 96 -23.41 1.51 1.07
N TYR A 97 -23.25 1.98 -0.17
CA TYR A 97 -24.30 2.08 -1.20
C TYR A 97 -24.20 0.93 -2.22
N GLY A 98 -23.26 -0.01 -2.05
CA GLY A 98 -23.03 -1.13 -2.95
C GLY A 98 -22.26 -0.76 -4.22
N LYS A 99 -21.56 0.38 -4.26
CA LYS A 99 -20.72 0.80 -5.39
C LYS A 99 -19.26 0.42 -5.13
N PRO A 100 -18.43 0.18 -6.16
CA PRO A 100 -17.00 -0.06 -5.97
C PRO A 100 -16.34 1.03 -5.12
N ASN A 101 -15.63 0.59 -4.08
CA ASN A 101 -15.00 1.44 -3.07
C ASN A 101 -13.59 1.85 -3.52
N GLY A 102 -13.51 2.76 -4.49
CA GLY A 102 -12.22 3.20 -5.02
C GLY A 102 -12.32 4.09 -6.25
N GLU A 103 -11.17 4.44 -6.82
CA GLU A 103 -11.10 5.18 -8.07
C GLU A 103 -11.39 4.26 -9.26
N ILE A 104 -12.35 4.63 -10.11
CA ILE A 104 -12.76 3.83 -11.26
C ILE A 104 -12.14 4.39 -12.55
N SER A 105 -11.51 3.51 -13.33
CA SER A 105 -11.02 3.82 -14.68
C SER A 105 -11.34 2.66 -15.62
N GLY A 106 -12.25 2.89 -16.57
CA GLY A 106 -12.74 1.82 -17.45
C GLY A 106 -13.48 0.73 -16.67
N ASN A 107 -13.04 -0.53 -16.80
CA ASN A 107 -13.59 -1.67 -16.05
C ASN A 107 -12.82 -1.99 -14.76
N THR A 108 -11.87 -1.15 -14.36
CA THR A 108 -11.03 -1.40 -13.19
C THR A 108 -11.36 -0.41 -12.07
N CYS A 109 -11.47 -0.92 -10.86
CA CYS A 109 -11.52 -0.15 -9.62
C CYS A 109 -10.19 -0.29 -8.87
N LEU A 110 -9.66 0.83 -8.38
CA LEU A 110 -8.51 0.90 -7.49
C LEU A 110 -9.00 1.27 -6.08
N ALA A 111 -9.16 0.27 -5.23
CA ALA A 111 -9.55 0.45 -3.85
C ALA A 111 -8.33 0.78 -2.97
N GLU A 112 -8.44 1.79 -2.12
CA GLU A 112 -7.40 2.12 -1.12
C GLU A 112 -7.81 1.54 0.24
N ILE A 113 -7.12 0.49 0.66
CA ILE A 113 -7.42 -0.25 1.89
C ILE A 113 -6.43 0.16 2.97
N PRO A 114 -6.85 0.89 4.02
CA PRO A 114 -5.97 1.22 5.13
C PRO A 114 -5.63 -0.04 5.92
N LEU A 115 -4.36 -0.47 5.90
CA LEU A 115 -3.93 -1.61 6.72
C LEU A 115 -3.65 -1.16 8.16
N ILE A 116 -2.84 -0.12 8.31
CA ILE A 116 -2.52 0.49 9.61
C ILE A 116 -2.25 1.98 9.38
N MET A 117 -2.94 2.85 10.12
CA MET A 117 -2.83 4.30 9.99
C MET A 117 -2.22 4.93 11.24
N ASN A 118 -1.43 5.98 11.05
CA ASN A 118 -0.81 6.79 12.09
C ASN A 118 -0.14 5.95 13.20
N PHE A 119 0.72 5.01 12.81
CA PHE A 119 1.43 4.13 13.73
C PHE A 119 2.93 4.38 13.72
N LYS A 120 3.62 3.95 14.77
CA LYS A 120 5.08 3.92 14.83
C LYS A 120 5.57 2.50 14.80
N TYR A 121 6.66 2.26 14.08
CA TYR A 121 7.27 0.94 14.06
C TYR A 121 7.91 0.64 15.42
N PRO A 122 7.75 -0.59 15.96
CA PRO A 122 8.33 -0.96 17.24
C PRO A 122 9.85 -1.15 17.17
N GLN A 123 10.38 -1.48 15.98
CA GLN A 123 11.79 -1.81 15.76
C GLN A 123 12.27 -1.31 14.40
N MET A 124 13.54 -0.92 14.30
CA MET A 124 14.21 -0.71 13.01
C MET A 124 14.57 -2.06 12.39
N GLY A 125 14.60 -2.13 11.06
CA GLY A 125 15.03 -3.33 10.34
C GLY A 125 14.11 -3.70 9.18
N SER A 126 14.26 -4.94 8.72
CA SER A 126 13.51 -5.47 7.58
C SER A 126 12.21 -6.11 8.05
N TYR A 127 11.13 -5.79 7.36
CA TYR A 127 9.79 -6.36 7.57
C TYR A 127 9.34 -7.02 6.27
N GLN A 128 8.48 -8.04 6.41
CA GLN A 128 7.79 -8.65 5.28
C GLN A 128 6.30 -8.79 5.63
N ILE A 129 5.43 -8.60 4.65
CA ILE A 129 4.02 -8.99 4.75
C ILE A 129 3.66 -9.90 3.57
N GLN A 130 2.99 -11.01 3.89
CA GLN A 130 2.37 -11.90 2.93
C GLN A 130 0.86 -11.71 3.03
N ILE A 131 0.21 -11.44 1.91
CA ILE A 131 -1.24 -11.32 1.79
C ILE A 131 -1.73 -12.51 0.98
N ILE A 132 -2.56 -13.34 1.61
CA ILE A 132 -3.01 -14.62 1.08
C ILE A 132 -4.54 -14.57 0.94
N PRO A 133 -5.11 -14.95 -0.22
CA PRO A 133 -6.55 -15.18 -0.32
C PRO A 133 -7.04 -16.12 0.78
N TYR A 134 -8.08 -15.72 1.50
CA TYR A 134 -8.71 -16.53 2.56
C TYR A 134 -10.20 -16.75 2.26
N SER A 135 -10.50 -17.03 0.99
CA SER A 135 -11.84 -17.33 0.49
C SER A 135 -12.00 -18.82 0.20
N ARG A 136 -13.25 -19.30 0.14
CA ARG A 136 -13.58 -20.66 -0.32
C ARG A 136 -13.37 -20.83 -1.83
N ILE A 137 -13.38 -19.71 -2.57
CA ILE A 137 -13.20 -19.68 -4.02
C ILE A 137 -11.71 -19.50 -4.31
N ASN A 138 -11.16 -20.37 -5.17
CA ASN A 138 -9.77 -20.33 -5.58
C ASN A 138 -9.64 -20.79 -7.04
N PRO A 139 -9.03 -19.99 -7.94
CA PRO A 139 -8.55 -18.62 -7.71
C PRO A 139 -9.70 -17.62 -7.49
N ILE A 140 -9.40 -16.48 -6.89
CA ILE A 140 -10.28 -15.32 -6.97
C ILE A 140 -10.02 -14.65 -8.32
N SER A 141 -11.01 -14.68 -9.20
CA SER A 141 -10.96 -14.02 -10.50
C SER A 141 -11.23 -12.52 -10.40
N GLY A 142 -10.68 -11.75 -11.33
CA GLY A 142 -10.88 -10.31 -11.47
C GLY A 142 -10.00 -9.46 -10.56
N ILE A 143 -8.90 -10.01 -10.05
CA ILE A 143 -7.92 -9.27 -9.26
C ILE A 143 -6.70 -8.97 -10.13
N HIS A 144 -6.35 -7.70 -10.34
CA HIS A 144 -5.28 -7.33 -11.26
C HIS A 144 -3.94 -7.12 -10.56
N SER A 145 -3.93 -6.41 -9.42
CA SER A 145 -2.70 -6.13 -8.68
C SER A 145 -2.96 -5.68 -7.26
N LEU A 146 -1.94 -5.85 -6.43
CA LEU A 146 -1.87 -5.34 -5.07
C LEU A 146 -0.62 -4.47 -4.96
N GLU A 147 -0.73 -3.27 -4.43
CA GLU A 147 0.41 -2.36 -4.22
C GLU A 147 0.44 -1.87 -2.78
N LEU A 148 1.53 -2.18 -2.08
CA LEU A 148 1.77 -1.73 -0.72
C LEU A 148 2.43 -0.35 -0.76
N VAL A 149 1.72 0.65 -0.23
CA VAL A 149 2.20 2.02 -0.12
C VAL A 149 2.43 2.36 1.35
N ILE A 150 3.65 2.77 1.67
CA ILE A 150 4.05 3.20 3.02
C ILE A 150 4.50 4.65 2.95
N ASN A 151 3.85 5.51 3.73
CA ASN A 151 4.15 6.92 3.80
C ASN A 151 4.49 7.34 5.23
N LYS A 152 5.48 8.21 5.40
CA LYS A 152 5.67 8.95 6.66
C LYS A 152 4.53 9.97 6.82
N THR A 153 3.96 10.04 8.01
CA THR A 153 3.01 11.09 8.38
C THR A 153 3.81 12.35 8.76
N LYS A 154 3.37 13.51 8.28
CA LYS A 154 3.98 14.80 8.59
C LYS A 154 3.79 15.20 10.05
#